data_AF-A0A1B6KWZ7-F1
#
_entry.id   AF-A0A1B6KWZ7-F1
#
_cell.length_a   1.000
_cell.length_b   1.000
_cell.length_c   1.000
_cell.angle_alpha   90.00
_cell.angle_beta   90.00
_cell.angle_gamma   90.00
#
_symmetry.space_group_name_H-M   'P 1'
#
loop_
_entity.id
_entity.type
_entity.pdbx_description
1 polymer ?
#
loop_
_entity_poly.entity_id
_entity_poly.type
_entity_poly.pdbx_seq_one_letter_code
_entity_poly.pdbx_strand_id
1 'polypeptide(L)'
;NGKMSHLHRITSPNKFLRLRQDGYIVYSMRLTISARCKMHLRKFPMDTQRCALLIGSYGYSTNEIVYKWEPGVTVEPGLELSQYDLANISVVGHHKFIRNVGEFSMIKANFLLRRNLGYYVLQMYVPCCLIVCCSFVSFWINPDDVPGRITLAAMTVLSITTLGFIGRAALPKVNYATALDWFVILCFGTVFAVLVEYAIINFIDKIRVDIQRLL
;
A
#
# COMPACT_ATOMS: atom_id res chain seq x y z
N ASN A 1 20.08 7.31 -2.25
CA ASN A 1 19.28 6.28 -1.50
C ASN A 1 19.13 4.96 -2.28
N GLY A 2 20.12 4.59 -3.11
CA GLY A 2 20.10 3.32 -3.84
C GLY A 2 20.29 2.11 -2.90
N LYS A 3 19.63 1.00 -3.21
CA LYS A 3 19.93 -0.33 -2.67
C LYS A 3 20.76 -1.11 -3.67
N MET A 4 20.23 -1.28 -4.87
CA MET A 4 20.85 -2.06 -5.93
C MET A 4 20.75 -1.28 -7.24
N SER A 5 21.81 -1.29 -8.04
CA SER A 5 21.83 -0.60 -9.32
C SER A 5 22.69 -1.35 -10.31
N HIS A 6 22.23 -1.44 -11.56
CA HIS A 6 22.97 -2.10 -12.62
C HIS A 6 23.09 -1.18 -13.83
N LEU A 7 24.28 -1.18 -14.41
CA LEU A 7 24.57 -0.56 -15.71
C LEU A 7 24.25 -1.58 -16.80
N HIS A 8 23.46 -1.16 -17.80
CA HIS A 8 23.18 -1.97 -18.98
C HIS A 8 24.43 -2.09 -19.86
N ARG A 9 24.72 -3.31 -20.36
CA ARG A 9 25.96 -3.61 -21.10
C ARG A 9 25.76 -4.38 -22.40
N ILE A 10 24.55 -4.49 -22.91
CA ILE A 10 24.23 -5.28 -24.11
C ILE A 10 23.83 -4.33 -25.24
N THR A 11 24.42 -4.43 -26.44
CA THR A 11 25.55 -5.31 -26.86
C THR A 11 26.92 -4.84 -26.38
N SER A 12 27.05 -3.57 -26.01
CA SER A 12 28.22 -2.95 -25.37
C SER A 12 27.79 -2.14 -24.15
N PRO A 13 28.69 -1.73 -23.24
CA PRO A 13 28.35 -0.83 -22.14
C PRO A 13 27.58 0.40 -22.61
N ASN A 14 26.34 0.58 -22.13
CA ASN A 14 25.46 1.69 -22.51
C ASN A 14 25.94 2.97 -21.82
N LYS A 15 27.06 3.49 -22.30
CA LYS A 15 27.68 4.75 -21.91
C LYS A 15 27.97 5.54 -23.17
N PHE A 16 27.70 6.84 -23.12
CA PHE A 16 27.97 7.76 -24.19
C PHE A 16 28.73 8.95 -23.63
N LEU A 17 29.86 9.27 -24.25
CA LEU A 17 30.70 10.42 -23.91
C LEU A 17 30.89 11.25 -25.17
N ARG A 18 30.56 12.54 -25.10
CA ARG A 18 30.80 13.49 -26.19
C ARG A 18 31.56 14.69 -25.67
N LEU A 19 32.74 14.92 -26.23
CA LEU A 19 33.53 16.13 -26.01
C LEU A 19 33.15 17.16 -27.08
N ARG A 20 32.81 18.37 -26.64
CA ARG A 20 32.65 19.53 -27.52
C ARG A 20 33.98 20.27 -27.68
N GLN A 21 34.09 21.09 -28.73
CA GLN A 21 35.30 21.87 -29.02
C GLN A 21 35.64 22.91 -27.93
N ASP A 22 34.64 23.37 -27.19
CA ASP A 22 34.77 24.32 -26.06
C ASP A 22 35.07 23.64 -24.72
N GLY A 23 35.37 22.33 -24.73
CA GLY A 23 35.72 21.56 -23.54
C GLY A 23 34.52 21.05 -22.74
N TYR A 24 33.28 21.35 -23.14
CA TYR A 24 32.10 20.79 -22.48
C TYR A 24 31.97 19.28 -22.76
N ILE A 25 31.73 18.52 -21.69
CA ILE A 25 31.59 17.06 -21.74
C ILE A 25 30.12 16.69 -21.47
N VAL A 26 29.52 15.95 -22.40
CA VAL A 26 28.23 15.29 -22.19
C VAL A 26 28.48 13.82 -21.89
N TYR A 27 28.04 13.37 -20.72
CA TYR A 27 28.12 11.96 -20.32
C TYR A 27 26.72 11.42 -20.03
N SER A 28 26.33 10.35 -20.73
CA SER A 28 25.04 9.68 -20.57
C SER A 28 25.24 8.19 -20.32
N MET A 29 24.38 7.60 -19.50
CA MET A 29 24.40 6.17 -19.22
C MET A 29 23.00 5.64 -18.91
N ARG A 30 22.75 4.39 -19.30
CA ARG A 30 21.51 3.68 -19.00
C ARG A 30 21.66 2.85 -17.73
N LEU A 31 20.89 3.19 -16.70
CA LEU A 31 20.92 2.54 -15.39
C LEU A 31 19.54 2.00 -15.02
N THR A 32 19.51 0.82 -14.39
CA THR A 32 18.36 0.39 -13.59
C THR A 32 18.71 0.60 -12.13
N ILE A 33 17.92 1.44 -11.44
CA ILE A 33 18.18 1.82 -10.05
C ILE A 33 17.01 1.36 -9.17
N SER A 34 17.30 0.49 -8.21
CA SER A 34 16.40 0.18 -7.10
C SER A 34 16.73 1.10 -5.93
N ALA A 35 15.84 2.05 -5.65
CA ALA A 35 16.00 3.03 -4.57
C ALA A 35 15.09 2.74 -3.38
N ARG A 36 15.53 3.13 -2.17
CA ARG A 36 14.70 3.05 -0.96
C ARG A 36 13.66 4.16 -0.96
N CYS A 37 12.40 3.80 -0.83
CA CYS A 37 11.30 4.72 -0.59
C CYS A 37 10.64 4.41 0.76
N LYS A 38 10.55 5.40 1.65
CA LYS A 38 9.84 5.27 2.92
C LYS A 38 8.36 5.57 2.66
N MET A 39 7.54 4.51 2.66
CA MET A 39 6.11 4.62 2.41
C MET A 39 5.33 4.80 3.72
N HIS A 40 4.26 5.58 3.65
CA HIS A 40 3.33 5.78 4.76
C HIS A 40 1.97 5.17 4.39
N LEU A 41 1.63 4.03 4.99
CA LEU A 41 0.51 3.18 4.57
C LEU A 41 -0.76 3.38 5.42
N ARG A 42 -0.83 4.43 6.26
CA ARG A 42 -2.01 4.68 7.12
C ARG A 42 -3.31 4.78 6.33
N LYS A 43 -3.27 5.36 5.13
CA LYS A 43 -4.44 5.52 4.25
C LYS A 43 -4.60 4.38 3.22
N PHE A 44 -3.88 3.27 3.38
CA PHE A 44 -3.96 2.17 2.41
C PHE A 44 -5.39 1.62 2.27
N PRO A 45 -5.88 1.33 1.05
CA PRO A 45 -5.21 1.46 -0.25
C PRO A 45 -5.40 2.84 -0.94
N MET A 46 -6.11 3.78 -0.31
CA MET A 46 -6.33 5.16 -0.79
C MET A 46 -5.15 6.08 -0.44
N ASP A 47 -3.93 5.61 -0.70
CA ASP A 47 -2.70 6.28 -0.36
C ASP A 47 -1.99 6.89 -1.58
N THR A 48 -1.24 7.96 -1.32
CA THR A 48 -0.29 8.56 -2.26
C THR A 48 1.09 8.51 -1.63
N GLN A 49 2.08 8.00 -2.37
CA GLN A 49 3.45 7.85 -1.90
C GLN A 49 4.37 8.82 -2.62
N ARG A 50 5.28 9.46 -1.86
CA ARG A 50 6.32 10.33 -2.41
C ARG A 50 7.65 9.60 -2.34
N CYS A 51 8.12 9.12 -3.48
CA CYS A 51 9.38 8.41 -3.58
C CYS A 51 10.45 9.32 -4.15
N ALA A 52 11.47 9.61 -3.35
CA ALA A 52 12.60 10.45 -3.77
C ALA A 52 13.70 9.60 -4.40
N LEU A 53 14.34 10.12 -5.45
CA LEU A 53 15.61 9.66 -5.97
C LEU A 53 16.65 10.74 -5.69
N LEU A 54 17.68 10.38 -4.92
CA LEU A 54 18.77 11.27 -4.54
C LEU A 54 20.02 10.93 -5.34
N ILE A 55 20.54 11.90 -6.07
CA ILE A 55 21.76 11.80 -6.89
C ILE A 55 22.73 12.87 -6.41
N GLY A 56 23.99 12.50 -6.26
CA GLY A 56 25.04 13.43 -5.89
C GLY A 56 26.39 12.74 -5.78
N SER A 57 27.41 13.53 -5.44
CA SER A 57 28.77 13.06 -5.28
C SER A 57 28.92 12.19 -4.02
N TYR A 58 29.81 11.21 -4.09
CA TYR A 58 30.20 10.42 -2.93
C TYR A 58 31.40 11.02 -2.17
N GLY A 59 32.40 11.53 -2.90
CA GLY A 59 33.69 11.97 -2.34
C GLY A 59 33.92 13.48 -2.35
N TYR A 60 33.47 14.16 -3.41
CA TYR A 60 33.66 15.60 -3.57
C TYR A 60 32.61 16.42 -2.83
N SER A 61 33.09 17.44 -2.11
CA SER A 61 32.27 18.38 -1.35
C SER A 61 31.59 19.42 -2.24
N THR A 62 30.70 20.22 -1.64
CA THR A 62 30.05 21.36 -2.30
C THR A 62 31.02 22.42 -2.85
N ASN A 63 32.25 22.50 -2.32
CA ASN A 63 33.27 23.44 -2.78
C ASN A 63 33.93 22.99 -4.09
N GLU A 64 33.85 21.70 -4.42
CA GLU A 64 34.51 21.10 -5.59
C GLU A 64 33.51 20.82 -6.71
N ILE A 65 32.34 20.26 -6.36
CA ILE A 65 31.31 19.89 -7.34
C ILE A 65 29.92 20.33 -6.87
N VAL A 66 29.22 21.07 -7.73
CA VAL A 66 27.83 21.47 -7.54
C VAL A 66 26.97 20.86 -8.63
N TYR A 67 25.99 20.05 -8.24
CA TYR A 67 25.02 19.47 -9.16
C TYR A 67 23.86 20.44 -9.40
N LYS A 68 23.44 20.58 -10.66
CA LYS A 68 22.27 21.35 -11.07
C LYS A 68 21.47 20.54 -12.09
N TRP A 69 20.15 20.74 -12.13
CA TRP A 69 19.30 20.15 -13.17
C TRP A 69 19.41 20.95 -14.46
N GLU A 70 19.56 20.26 -15.58
CA GLU A 70 19.68 20.89 -16.90
C GLU A 70 19.23 19.93 -18.00
N PRO A 71 17.96 19.98 -18.46
CA PRO A 71 16.71 20.27 -17.73
C PRO A 71 16.39 19.19 -16.66
N GLY A 72 15.18 19.20 -16.08
CA GLY A 72 14.76 18.28 -15.03
C GLY A 72 14.58 16.82 -15.50
N VAL A 73 13.73 16.07 -14.79
CA VAL A 73 13.44 14.67 -15.11
C VAL A 73 12.32 14.59 -16.15
N THR A 74 12.56 13.88 -17.25
CA THR A 74 11.55 13.54 -18.27
C THR A 74 11.14 12.07 -18.15
N VAL A 75 9.91 11.77 -18.57
CA VAL A 75 9.35 10.41 -18.56
C VAL A 75 9.08 9.99 -20.00
N GLU A 76 9.38 8.73 -20.30
CA GLU A 76 9.04 8.14 -21.58
C GLU A 76 7.52 8.11 -21.79
N PRO A 77 7.00 8.56 -22.94
CA PRO A 77 5.58 8.44 -23.26
C PRO A 77 5.15 6.96 -23.20
N GLY A 78 4.02 6.69 -22.55
CA GLY A 78 3.51 5.31 -22.38
C GLY A 78 4.08 4.57 -21.17
N LEU A 79 4.71 5.26 -20.21
CA LEU A 79 5.02 4.65 -18.92
C LEU A 79 3.73 4.26 -18.19
N GLU A 80 3.46 2.97 -18.12
CA GLU A 80 2.38 2.40 -17.32
C GLU A 80 2.92 1.54 -16.18
N LEU A 81 2.30 1.68 -15.02
CA LEU A 81 2.64 0.96 -13.81
C LEU A 81 1.39 0.17 -13.38
N SER A 82 1.56 -1.11 -13.04
CA SER A 82 0.43 -2.01 -12.81
C SER A 82 -0.41 -1.69 -11.57
N GLN A 83 0.22 -1.15 -10.52
CA GLN A 83 -0.43 -0.89 -9.23
C GLN A 83 -0.54 0.59 -8.87
N TYR A 84 0.14 1.45 -9.61
CA TYR A 84 0.25 2.87 -9.29
C TYR A 84 0.14 3.69 -10.55
N ASP A 85 -0.33 4.92 -10.41
CA ASP A 85 -0.23 5.94 -11.44
C ASP A 85 0.84 6.96 -11.02
N LEU A 86 1.67 7.36 -11.97
CA LEU A 86 2.62 8.45 -11.77
C LEU A 86 1.87 9.79 -11.87
N ALA A 87 1.46 10.32 -10.73
CA ALA A 87 0.62 11.52 -10.68
C ALA A 87 1.41 12.82 -10.94
N ASN A 88 2.64 12.91 -10.45
CA ASN A 88 3.48 14.09 -10.65
C ASN A 88 4.97 13.78 -10.41
N ILE A 89 5.85 14.58 -11.01
CA ILE A 89 7.28 14.62 -10.72
C ILE A 89 7.66 16.03 -10.31
N SER A 90 8.29 16.16 -9.15
CA SER A 90 8.88 17.42 -8.69
C SER A 90 10.40 17.27 -8.57
N VAL A 91 11.16 18.21 -9.13
CA VAL A 91 12.61 18.26 -9.00
C VAL A 91 13.04 19.35 -8.01
N VAL A 92 14.06 19.06 -7.23
CA VAL A 92 14.73 20.01 -6.32
C VAL A 92 16.20 20.07 -6.75
N GLY A 93 16.62 21.23 -7.25
CA GLY A 93 17.97 21.45 -7.79
C GLY A 93 19.03 21.80 -6.76
N HIS A 94 18.62 22.37 -5.63
CA HIS A 94 19.53 22.73 -4.55
C HIS A 94 19.17 21.93 -3.30
N HIS A 95 19.75 20.72 -3.18
CA HIS A 95 19.62 19.91 -1.98
C HIS A 95 21.00 19.65 -1.39
N LYS A 96 21.27 20.19 -0.20
CA LYS A 96 22.50 19.90 0.53
C LYS A 96 22.30 18.68 1.42
N PHE A 97 23.31 17.82 1.48
CA PHE A 97 23.32 16.68 2.40
C PHE A 97 24.57 16.76 3.27
N ILE A 98 24.35 16.89 4.57
CA ILE A 98 25.42 17.00 5.57
C ILE A 98 25.79 15.59 6.02
N ARG A 99 27.07 15.26 5.91
CA ARG A 99 27.67 14.07 6.54
C ARG A 99 28.68 14.54 7.58
N ASN A 100 29.12 13.65 8.45
CA ASN A 100 30.15 13.95 9.46
C ASN A 100 31.43 14.55 8.86
N VAL A 101 31.71 14.30 7.58
CA VAL A 101 32.92 14.73 6.86
C VAL A 101 32.73 16.07 6.12
N GLY A 102 31.50 16.56 5.96
CA GLY A 102 31.24 17.85 5.28
C GLY A 102 29.89 17.95 4.57
N GLU A 103 29.70 19.05 3.84
CA GLU A 103 28.52 19.32 3.02
C GLU A 103 28.69 18.82 1.57
N PHE A 104 27.72 18.03 1.10
CA PHE A 104 27.71 17.48 -0.26
C PHE A 104 26.54 18.03 -1.07
N SER A 105 26.81 18.41 -2.32
CA SER A 105 25.77 18.85 -3.26
C SER A 105 25.00 17.63 -3.77
N MET A 106 23.68 17.67 -3.70
CA MET A 106 22.79 16.65 -4.26
C MET A 106 21.64 17.29 -5.02
N ILE A 107 21.11 16.52 -5.96
CA ILE A 107 19.85 16.79 -6.64
C ILE A 107 18.83 15.72 -6.25
N LYS A 108 17.57 16.13 -6.15
CA LYS A 108 16.47 15.27 -5.70
C LYS A 108 15.32 15.32 -6.68
N ALA A 109 14.88 14.17 -7.15
CA ALA A 109 13.65 14.03 -7.91
C ALA A 109 12.61 13.27 -7.07
N ASN A 110 11.42 13.83 -6.88
CA ASN A 110 10.33 13.14 -6.20
C ASN A 110 9.30 12.67 -7.22
N PHE A 111 8.99 11.38 -7.16
CA PHE A 111 7.92 10.74 -7.89
C PHE A 111 6.72 10.63 -6.95
N LEU A 112 5.61 11.25 -7.34
CA LEU A 112 4.34 11.12 -6.65
C LEU A 112 3.57 9.96 -7.27
N LEU A 113 3.49 8.85 -6.54
CA LEU A 113 2.82 7.63 -6.97
C LEU A 113 1.46 7.54 -6.27
N ARG A 114 0.38 7.42 -7.03
CA ARG A 114 -0.97 7.21 -6.51
C ARG A 114 -1.36 5.76 -6.72
N ARG A 115 -1.88 5.06 -5.71
CA ARG A 115 -2.25 3.65 -5.86
C ARG A 115 -3.58 3.49 -6.59
N ASN A 116 -3.66 2.47 -7.44
CA ASN A 116 -4.89 2.09 -8.15
C ASN A 116 -5.80 1.27 -7.25
N LEU A 117 -7.06 1.70 -7.12
CA LEU A 117 -8.00 1.17 -6.13
C LEU A 117 -8.80 -0.04 -6.61
N GLY A 118 -8.96 -0.21 -7.92
CA GLY A 118 -9.90 -1.18 -8.50
C GLY A 118 -9.70 -2.61 -7.99
N TYR A 119 -8.44 -3.06 -7.90
CA TYR A 119 -8.10 -4.38 -7.37
C TYR A 119 -8.60 -4.58 -5.93
N TYR A 120 -8.33 -3.62 -5.04
CA TYR A 120 -8.71 -3.74 -3.63
C TYR A 120 -10.23 -3.65 -3.43
N VAL A 121 -10.91 -2.83 -4.22
CA VAL A 121 -12.37 -2.73 -4.19
C VAL A 121 -13.01 -4.07 -4.51
N LEU A 122 -12.60 -4.69 -5.62
CA LEU A 122 -13.19 -5.95 -6.09
C LEU A 122 -12.80 -7.17 -5.24
N GLN A 123 -11.55 -7.24 -4.80
CA GLN A 123 -11.03 -8.43 -4.08
C GLN A 123 -11.29 -8.38 -2.57
N MET A 124 -11.52 -7.20 -1.99
CA MET A 124 -11.58 -7.05 -0.54
C MET A 124 -12.81 -6.30 -0.05
N TYR A 125 -13.10 -5.10 -0.57
CA TYR A 125 -14.27 -4.34 -0.09
C TYR A 125 -15.59 -5.03 -0.47
N VAL A 126 -15.76 -5.42 -1.73
CA VAL A 126 -17.00 -6.05 -2.21
C VAL A 126 -17.30 -7.36 -1.48
N PRO A 127 -16.37 -8.34 -1.35
CA PRO A 127 -16.63 -9.57 -0.61
C PRO A 127 -16.93 -9.34 0.88
N CYS A 128 -16.22 -8.43 1.55
CA CYS A 128 -16.48 -8.10 2.95
C CYS A 128 -17.88 -7.50 3.14
N CYS A 129 -18.30 -6.57 2.28
CA CYS A 129 -19.65 -6.01 2.32
C CYS A 129 -20.71 -7.10 2.10
N LEU A 130 -20.50 -7.99 1.13
CA LEU A 130 -21.43 -9.10 0.86
C LEU A 130 -21.54 -10.06 2.06
N ILE A 131 -20.43 -10.36 2.75
CA ILE A 131 -20.47 -11.20 3.96
C ILE A 131 -21.28 -10.54 5.08
N VAL A 132 -21.12 -9.23 5.27
CA VAL A 132 -21.93 -8.48 6.25
C VAL A 132 -23.41 -8.52 5.86
N CYS A 133 -23.75 -8.30 4.58
CA CYS A 133 -25.12 -8.45 4.10
C CYS A 133 -25.66 -9.88 4.33
N CYS A 134 -24.86 -10.91 4.06
CA CYS A 134 -25.21 -12.31 4.33
C CYS A 134 -25.44 -12.57 5.82
N SER A 135 -24.69 -11.92 6.72
CA SER A 135 -24.96 -12.06 8.15
C SER A 135 -26.34 -11.52 8.54
N PHE A 136 -26.82 -10.45 7.90
CA PHE A 136 -28.17 -9.92 8.16
C PHE A 136 -29.28 -10.85 7.68
N VAL A 137 -29.00 -11.76 6.74
CA VAL A 137 -29.97 -12.78 6.31
C VAL A 137 -30.48 -13.62 7.50
N SER A 138 -29.62 -13.81 8.51
CA SER A 138 -29.97 -14.55 9.74
C SER A 138 -31.13 -13.95 10.55
N PHE A 139 -31.45 -12.67 10.35
CA PHE A 139 -32.57 -12.00 11.02
C PHE A 139 -33.93 -12.35 10.42
N TRP A 140 -33.98 -12.79 9.17
CA TRP A 140 -35.23 -13.23 8.53
C TRP A 140 -35.51 -14.72 8.71
N ILE A 141 -34.56 -15.48 9.26
CA ILE A 141 -34.73 -16.92 9.51
C ILE A 141 -35.48 -17.09 10.83
N ASN A 142 -36.49 -17.98 10.82
CA ASN A 142 -37.28 -18.29 12.01
C ASN A 142 -36.38 -18.72 13.17
N PRO A 143 -36.64 -18.26 14.41
CA PRO A 143 -35.81 -18.57 15.57
C PRO A 143 -35.76 -20.07 15.89
N ASP A 144 -36.79 -20.82 15.50
CA ASP A 144 -36.89 -22.27 15.69
C ASP A 144 -35.86 -23.06 14.87
N ASP A 145 -35.35 -22.50 13.76
CA ASP A 145 -34.29 -23.11 12.94
C ASP A 145 -32.89 -22.75 13.48
N VAL A 146 -32.61 -23.27 14.68
CA VAL A 146 -31.32 -23.19 15.36
C VAL A 146 -30.14 -23.61 14.47
N PRO A 147 -30.14 -24.79 13.80
CA PRO A 147 -28.99 -25.22 13.01
C PRO A 147 -28.73 -24.28 11.82
N GLY A 148 -29.77 -23.81 11.11
CA GLY A 148 -29.61 -22.87 10.01
C GLY A 148 -28.92 -21.56 10.42
N ARG A 149 -29.35 -20.96 11.53
CA ARG A 149 -28.82 -19.67 12.01
C ARG A 149 -27.38 -19.79 12.54
N ILE A 150 -27.06 -20.82 13.32
CA ILE A 150 -25.69 -21.04 13.85
C ILE A 150 -24.72 -21.27 12.70
N THR A 151 -25.08 -22.12 11.74
CA THR A 151 -24.20 -22.44 10.62
C THR A 151 -23.91 -21.19 9.79
N LEU A 152 -24.92 -20.36 9.49
CA LEU A 152 -24.72 -19.11 8.75
C LEU A 152 -23.83 -18.12 9.53
N ALA A 153 -24.06 -17.95 10.83
CA ALA A 153 -23.27 -17.06 11.67
C ALA A 153 -21.82 -17.53 11.83
N ALA A 154 -21.58 -18.82 12.06
CA ALA A 154 -20.24 -19.39 12.16
C ALA A 154 -19.48 -19.30 10.82
N MET A 155 -20.15 -19.59 9.70
CA MET A 155 -19.55 -19.51 8.37
C MET A 155 -19.19 -18.08 7.99
N THR A 156 -20.05 -17.10 8.29
CA THR A 156 -19.75 -15.68 8.01
C THR A 156 -18.58 -15.17 8.84
N VAL A 157 -18.47 -15.54 10.14
CA VAL A 157 -17.30 -15.24 10.99
C VAL A 157 -16.03 -15.87 10.44
N LEU A 158 -16.09 -17.13 10.01
CA LEU A 158 -14.96 -17.82 9.40
C LEU A 158 -14.53 -17.12 8.11
N SER A 159 -15.47 -16.84 7.20
CA SER A 159 -15.19 -16.19 5.92
C SER A 159 -14.56 -14.81 6.08
N ILE A 160 -15.07 -13.95 6.98
CA ILE A 160 -14.49 -12.63 7.21
C ILE A 160 -13.08 -12.73 7.83
N THR A 161 -12.85 -13.72 8.69
CA THR A 161 -11.53 -13.99 9.29
C THR A 161 -10.52 -14.42 8.22
N THR A 162 -10.92 -15.35 7.34
CA THR A 162 -10.09 -15.82 6.23
C THR A 162 -9.73 -14.68 5.29
N LEU A 163 -10.70 -13.84 4.89
CA LEU A 163 -10.45 -12.69 4.03
C LEU A 163 -9.55 -11.64 4.70
N GLY A 164 -9.71 -11.39 6.00
CA GLY A 164 -8.84 -10.49 6.76
C GLY A 164 -7.38 -10.93 6.73
N PHE A 165 -7.10 -12.24 6.88
CA PHE A 165 -5.75 -12.78 6.80
C PHE A 165 -5.18 -12.75 5.38
N ILE A 166 -5.96 -13.09 4.36
CA ILE A 166 -5.55 -13.03 2.96
C ILE A 166 -5.19 -11.59 2.58
N GLY A 167 -6.02 -10.62 2.96
CA GLY A 167 -5.76 -9.21 2.74
C GLY A 167 -4.41 -8.79 3.32
N ARG A 168 -4.15 -9.12 4.59
CA ARG A 168 -2.88 -8.79 5.26
C ARG A 168 -1.65 -9.47 4.68
N ALA A 169 -1.77 -10.68 4.14
CA ALA A 169 -0.64 -11.38 3.54
C ALA A 169 -0.06 -10.63 2.31
N ALA A 170 -0.91 -9.86 1.61
CA ALA A 170 -0.49 -9.04 0.48
C ALA A 170 0.17 -7.71 0.88
N LEU A 171 0.10 -7.30 2.16
CA LEU A 171 0.69 -6.06 2.65
C LEU A 171 2.04 -6.28 3.33
N PRO A 172 2.98 -5.33 3.23
CA PRO A 172 4.16 -5.33 4.08
C PRO A 172 3.75 -5.17 5.54
N LYS A 173 4.42 -5.88 6.44
CA LYS A 173 4.18 -5.81 7.88
C LYS A 173 4.49 -4.41 8.40
N VAL A 174 3.46 -3.67 8.79
CA VAL A 174 3.54 -2.36 9.44
C VAL A 174 3.09 -2.47 10.90
N ASN A 175 3.62 -1.61 11.76
CA ASN A 175 3.34 -1.61 13.20
C ASN A 175 2.13 -0.74 13.59
N TYR A 176 1.35 -0.24 12.62
CA TYR A 176 0.17 0.58 12.84
C TYR A 176 -0.99 0.08 11.97
N ALA A 177 -2.22 0.30 12.44
CA ALA A 177 -3.42 -0.04 11.67
C ALA A 177 -3.55 0.85 10.43
N THR A 178 -3.85 0.24 9.29
CA THR A 178 -4.18 0.90 8.03
C THR A 178 -5.69 1.19 7.94
N ALA A 179 -6.11 2.05 7.01
CA ALA A 179 -7.54 2.31 6.78
C ALA A 179 -8.31 1.03 6.40
N LEU A 180 -7.67 0.14 5.63
CA LEU A 180 -8.19 -1.19 5.33
C LEU A 180 -8.36 -2.07 6.58
N ASP A 181 -7.41 -2.04 7.51
CA ASP A 181 -7.53 -2.79 8.77
C ASP A 181 -8.75 -2.32 9.58
N TRP A 182 -8.96 -1.00 9.67
CA TRP A 182 -10.13 -0.44 10.35
C TRP A 182 -11.44 -0.87 9.69
N PHE A 183 -11.48 -0.91 8.36
CA PHE A 183 -12.65 -1.38 7.63
C PHE A 183 -12.94 -2.87 7.92
N VAL A 184 -11.93 -3.73 7.85
CA VAL A 184 -12.09 -5.17 8.16
C VAL A 184 -12.49 -5.39 9.62
N ILE A 185 -11.92 -4.66 10.57
CA ILE A 185 -12.28 -4.74 11.99
C ILE A 185 -13.74 -4.33 12.18
N LEU A 186 -14.22 -3.29 11.49
CA LEU A 186 -15.62 -2.90 11.53
C LEU A 186 -16.54 -4.00 11.00
N CYS A 187 -16.24 -4.57 9.82
CA CYS A 187 -17.00 -5.68 9.26
C CYS A 187 -16.99 -6.91 10.18
N PHE A 188 -15.84 -7.25 10.74
CA PHE A 188 -15.71 -8.34 11.71
C PHE A 188 -16.56 -8.09 12.95
N GLY A 189 -16.50 -6.87 13.51
CA GLY A 189 -17.31 -6.46 14.65
C GLY A 189 -18.81 -6.56 14.37
N THR A 190 -19.25 -6.18 13.17
CA THR A 190 -20.67 -6.30 12.78
C THR A 190 -21.12 -7.76 12.67
N VAL A 191 -20.33 -8.64 12.04
CA VAL A 191 -20.67 -10.07 11.92
C VAL A 191 -20.67 -10.75 13.29
N PHE A 192 -19.71 -10.39 14.15
CA PHE A 192 -19.66 -10.89 15.52
C PHE A 192 -20.87 -10.43 16.35
N ALA A 193 -21.31 -9.17 16.18
CA ALA A 193 -22.51 -8.67 16.86
C ALA A 193 -23.77 -9.46 16.46
N VAL A 194 -23.90 -9.85 15.19
CA VAL A 194 -25.00 -10.73 14.72
C VAL A 194 -24.96 -12.09 15.41
N LEU A 195 -23.77 -12.68 15.57
CA LEU A 195 -23.63 -13.96 16.30
C LEU A 195 -24.05 -13.83 17.78
N VAL A 196 -23.68 -12.71 18.43
CA VAL A 196 -24.06 -12.44 19.83
C VAL A 196 -25.57 -12.23 19.95
N GLU A 197 -26.19 -11.53 19.02
CA GLU A 197 -27.65 -11.35 18.97
C GLU A 197 -28.37 -12.71 18.93
N TYR A 198 -27.90 -13.62 18.09
CA TYR A 198 -28.45 -14.96 17.99
C TYR A 198 -28.35 -15.72 19.34
N ALA A 199 -27.19 -15.64 19.99
CA ALA A 199 -26.98 -16.28 21.29
C ALA A 199 -27.93 -15.74 22.37
N ILE A 200 -28.21 -14.43 22.35
CA ILE A 200 -29.16 -13.79 23.26
C ILE A 200 -30.58 -14.28 22.99
N ILE A 201 -31.03 -14.34 21.74
CA ILE A 201 -32.38 -14.84 21.40
C ILE A 201 -32.57 -16.28 21.88
N ASN A 202 -31.61 -17.16 21.59
CA ASN A 202 -31.68 -18.56 21.98
C ASN A 202 -31.69 -18.72 23.51
N PHE A 203 -30.90 -17.91 24.23
CA PHE A 203 -30.90 -17.91 25.69
C PHE A 203 -32.26 -17.48 26.28
N ILE A 204 -32.88 -16.43 25.74
CA ILE A 204 -34.19 -15.96 26.17
C ILE A 204 -35.27 -17.01 25.91
N ASP A 205 -35.24 -17.65 24.74
CA ASP A 205 -36.23 -18.67 24.38
C ASP A 205 -36.12 -19.90 25.30
N LYS A 206 -34.89 -20.34 25.60
CA LYS A 206 -34.64 -21.41 26.57
C LYS A 206 -35.19 -21.07 27.96
N ILE A 207 -34.96 -19.85 28.45
CA ILE A 207 -35.50 -19.41 29.75
C ILE A 207 -37.03 -19.44 29.74
N ARG A 208 -37.67 -18.97 28.67
CA ARG A 208 -39.13 -18.99 28.55
C ARG A 208 -39.69 -20.41 28.65
N VAL A 209 -39.07 -21.36 27.94
CA VAL A 209 -39.45 -22.78 27.98
C VAL A 209 -39.27 -23.37 29.38
N ASP A 210 -38.15 -23.06 30.05
CA ASP A 210 -37.88 -23.55 31.41
C ASP A 210 -38.88 -22.99 32.43
N ILE A 211 -39.27 -21.71 32.32
CA ILE A 211 -40.31 -21.11 33.19
C ILE A 211 -41.68 -21.75 32.96
N GLN A 212 -42.05 -22.03 31.71
CA GLN A 212 -43.32 -22.72 31.40
C GLN A 212 -43.37 -24.16 31.93
N ARG A 213 -42.22 -24.81 32.17
CA ARG A 213 -42.19 -26.14 32.81
C ARG A 213 -42.32 -26.10 34.32
N LEU A 214 -42.07 -24.94 34.95
CA LEU A 214 -42.12 -24.76 36.40
C LEU A 214 -43.50 -24.28 36.90
N LEU A 215 -44.30 -23.66 36.02
CA LEU A 215 -45.70 -23.27 36.25
C LEU A 215 -46.66 -24.39 35.84
#